data_AF-A0A383EHT8-F1
#
_entry.id   AF-A0A383EHT8-F1
#
_cell.length_a   1.000
_cell.length_b   1.000
_cell.length_c   1.000
_cell.angle_alpha   90.00
_cell.angle_beta   90.00
_cell.angle_gamma   90.00
#
_symmetry.space_group_name_H-M   'P 1'
#
loop_
_entity.id
_entity.type
_entity.pdbx_description
1 polymer ?
#
loop_
_entity_poly.entity_id
_entity_poly.type
_entity_poly.pdbx_seq_one_letter_code
_entity_poly.pdbx_strand_id
1 'polypeptide(L)'
;MGKTAGRGHKGAGQRSGNKHRPWYEGGQMPLARRLPKRGFTNHIFKKEFQIVNLEDLSDIKVKNINPEVLISKGKIKTLKKKVKILGTGEIETPLNLKA
;
A
#
# COMPACT_ATOMS: atom_id res chain seq x y z
N MET A 1 -26.53 -30.33 -0.89
CA MET A 1 -25.19 -30.74 -0.39
C MET A 1 -25.16 -32.25 -0.27
N GLY A 2 -24.15 -32.96 -0.79
CA GLY A 2 -24.16 -34.43 -0.93
C GLY A 2 -22.81 -35.11 -0.66
N LYS A 3 -22.67 -36.38 -1.09
CA LYS A 3 -21.60 -37.37 -0.79
C LYS A 3 -20.15 -36.86 -0.81
N THR A 4 -19.80 -35.88 -1.64
CA THR A 4 -18.42 -35.35 -1.80
C THR A 4 -18.25 -33.91 -1.34
N ALA A 5 -19.27 -33.32 -0.70
CA ALA A 5 -19.25 -31.96 -0.15
C ALA A 5 -18.67 -30.89 -1.10
N GLY A 6 -18.96 -30.99 -2.41
CA GLY A 6 -18.50 -30.04 -3.43
C GLY A 6 -17.03 -30.16 -3.82
N ARG A 7 -16.27 -31.10 -3.26
CA ARG A 7 -14.86 -31.26 -3.59
C ARG A 7 -14.66 -32.03 -4.91
N GLY A 8 -15.57 -32.94 -5.28
CA GLY A 8 -15.46 -33.79 -6.47
C GLY A 8 -15.04 -35.23 -6.14
N HIS A 9 -14.60 -36.00 -7.13
CA HIS A 9 -14.24 -37.43 -6.97
C HIS A 9 -12.75 -37.70 -7.20
N LYS A 10 -12.11 -38.45 -6.30
CA LYS A 10 -10.73 -39.00 -6.42
C LYS A 10 -9.62 -37.96 -6.72
N GLY A 11 -8.37 -38.38 -6.68
CA GLY A 11 -7.22 -37.50 -6.92
C GLY A 11 -6.70 -36.79 -5.67
N ALA A 12 -5.50 -36.22 -5.77
CA ALA A 12 -4.79 -35.62 -4.64
C ALA A 12 -5.60 -34.51 -3.98
N GLY A 13 -6.24 -33.61 -4.75
CA GLY A 13 -7.11 -32.52 -4.27
C GLY A 13 -8.24 -32.94 -3.31
N GLN A 14 -8.65 -34.20 -3.37
CA GLN A 14 -9.75 -34.78 -2.61
C GLN A 14 -9.31 -35.48 -1.33
N ARG A 15 -8.01 -35.70 -1.15
CA ARG A 15 -7.45 -36.38 0.02
C ARG A 15 -7.26 -35.41 1.18
N SER A 16 -7.47 -35.91 2.39
CA SER A 16 -7.09 -35.16 3.59
C SER A 16 -5.59 -34.89 3.59
N GLY A 17 -5.19 -33.68 3.97
CA GLY A 17 -3.78 -33.27 3.99
C GLY A 17 -3.19 -32.86 2.64
N ASN A 18 -3.95 -32.92 1.54
CA ASN A 18 -3.44 -32.42 0.26
C ASN A 18 -3.28 -30.90 0.30
N LYS A 19 -2.03 -30.46 0.24
CA LYS A 19 -1.64 -29.05 0.18
C LYS A 19 -0.75 -28.86 -1.02
N HIS A 20 -1.16 -27.95 -1.88
CA HIS A 20 -0.33 -27.56 -3.00
C HIS A 20 0.52 -26.35 -2.64
N ARG A 21 1.79 -26.34 -3.04
CA ARG A 21 2.61 -25.13 -2.88
C ARG A 21 2.07 -24.07 -3.86
N PRO A 22 1.79 -22.82 -3.42
CA PRO A 22 1.19 -21.81 -4.30
C PRO A 22 1.97 -21.55 -5.60
N TRP A 23 3.28 -21.81 -5.62
CA TRP A 23 4.16 -21.59 -6.75
C TRP A 23 4.48 -22.84 -7.59
N TYR A 24 3.91 -24.01 -7.29
CA TYR A 24 4.19 -25.22 -8.09
C TYR A 24 3.27 -25.31 -9.30
N GLU A 25 3.85 -25.57 -10.47
CA GLU A 25 3.19 -25.54 -11.79
C GLU A 25 3.15 -26.93 -12.46
N GLY A 26 2.93 -28.01 -11.70
CA GLY A 26 2.76 -29.36 -12.26
C GLY A 26 4.06 -30.11 -12.61
N GLY A 27 5.23 -29.53 -12.35
CA GLY A 27 6.54 -30.10 -12.68
C GLY A 27 7.43 -29.18 -13.51
N GLN A 28 6.85 -28.13 -14.11
CA GLN A 28 7.61 -27.05 -14.74
C GLN A 28 8.42 -26.25 -13.71
N MET A 29 9.54 -25.65 -14.14
CA MET A 29 10.25 -24.67 -13.32
C MET A 29 9.32 -23.47 -13.01
N PRO A 30 9.05 -23.18 -11.73
CA PRO A 30 8.17 -22.09 -11.33
C PRO A 30 8.58 -20.73 -11.88
N LEU A 31 7.62 -19.86 -12.16
CA LEU A 31 7.86 -18.49 -12.63
C LEU A 31 8.89 -17.73 -11.77
N ALA A 32 8.79 -17.85 -10.45
CA ALA A 32 9.70 -17.22 -9.49
C ALA A 32 11.17 -17.66 -9.61
N ARG A 33 11.42 -18.80 -10.27
CA ARG A 33 12.77 -19.32 -10.55
C ARG A 33 13.19 -19.10 -12.01
N ARG A 34 12.24 -18.96 -12.94
CA ARG A 34 12.51 -18.69 -14.36
C ARG A 34 12.98 -17.26 -14.60
N LEU A 35 12.41 -16.30 -13.88
CA LEU A 35 12.73 -14.88 -14.06
C LEU A 35 13.96 -14.48 -13.23
N PRO A 36 14.86 -13.63 -13.76
CA PRO A 36 15.98 -13.12 -12.99
C PRO A 36 15.51 -12.17 -11.90
N LYS A 37 16.21 -12.19 -10.75
CA LYS A 37 16.02 -11.16 -9.72
C LYS A 37 16.64 -9.86 -10.22
N ARG A 38 15.91 -8.74 -10.09
CA ARG A 38 16.36 -7.42 -10.55
C ARG A 38 16.19 -6.37 -9.45
N GLY A 39 17.19 -5.49 -9.32
CA GLY A 39 17.19 -4.36 -8.39
C GLY A 39 17.96 -4.62 -7.09
N PHE A 40 17.96 -3.62 -6.21
CA PHE A 40 18.53 -3.69 -4.86
C PHE A 40 17.62 -2.95 -3.88
N THR A 41 17.72 -3.26 -2.59
CA THR A 41 16.90 -2.63 -1.55
C THR A 41 17.58 -1.37 -1.01
N ASN A 42 17.04 -0.18 -1.29
CA ASN A 42 17.46 1.07 -0.66
C ASN A 42 16.65 1.38 0.62
N HIS A 43 16.37 0.38 1.45
CA HIS A 43 15.47 0.56 2.59
C HIS A 43 16.03 1.53 3.65
N ILE A 44 17.35 1.47 3.89
CA ILE A 44 18.02 2.24 4.95
C ILE A 44 18.11 3.73 4.62
N PHE A 45 18.33 4.09 3.35
CA PHE A 45 18.55 5.49 2.94
C PHE A 45 17.33 6.12 2.28
N LYS A 46 16.21 5.39 2.16
CA LYS A 46 14.98 5.94 1.60
C LYS A 46 14.44 7.02 2.54
N LYS A 47 14.33 8.24 2.02
CA LYS A 47 13.64 9.34 2.71
C LYS A 47 12.14 9.03 2.74
N GLU A 48 11.57 8.96 3.93
CA GLU A 48 10.13 8.80 4.12
C GLU A 48 9.46 10.16 4.22
N PHE A 49 8.42 10.34 3.40
CA PHE A 49 7.59 11.54 3.38
C PHE A 49 6.16 11.18 3.75
N GLN A 50 5.50 12.09 4.45
CA GLN A 50 4.06 12.07 4.65
C GLN A 50 3.44 12.89 3.53
N ILE A 51 2.59 12.24 2.74
CA ILE A 51 1.95 12.84 1.58
C ILE A 51 0.67 13.54 2.04
N VAL A 52 0.51 14.78 1.61
CA VAL A 52 -0.73 15.57 1.78
C VAL A 52 -1.10 16.12 0.41
N ASN A 53 -2.34 15.90 -0.03
CA ASN A 53 -2.81 16.37 -1.33
C ASN A 53 -3.50 17.74 -1.20
N LEU A 54 -3.80 18.39 -2.32
CA LEU A 54 -4.48 19.69 -2.33
C LEU A 54 -5.93 19.56 -1.81
N GLU A 55 -6.61 18.45 -2.08
CA GLU A 55 -7.95 18.15 -1.55
C GLU A 55 -7.95 18.16 -0.01
N ASP A 56 -6.93 17.54 0.59
CA ASP A 56 -6.77 17.49 2.05
C ASP A 56 -6.57 18.87 2.68
N LEU A 57 -5.98 19.80 1.93
CA LEU A 57 -5.77 21.17 2.36
C LEU A 57 -7.03 22.01 2.18
N SER A 58 -7.83 21.73 1.14
CA SER A 58 -9.11 22.39 0.92
C SER A 58 -10.11 22.11 2.05
N ASP A 59 -10.09 20.89 2.59
CA ASP A 59 -10.87 20.53 3.80
C ASP A 59 -10.50 21.37 5.04
N ILE A 60 -9.24 21.78 5.11
CA ILE A 60 -8.70 22.55 6.22
C ILE A 60 -9.02 24.02 5.95
N LYS A 61 -10.19 24.45 6.43
CA LYS A 61 -10.67 25.85 6.40
C LYS A 61 -9.81 26.81 7.25
N VAL A 62 -8.48 26.77 7.10
CA VAL A 62 -7.50 27.57 7.83
C VAL A 62 -6.49 28.12 6.83
N LYS A 63 -6.29 29.43 6.86
CA LYS A 63 -5.40 30.13 5.91
C LYS A 63 -3.91 29.85 6.15
N ASN A 64 -3.50 29.59 7.40
CA ASN A 64 -2.11 29.30 7.76
C ASN A 64 -1.97 27.82 8.13
N ILE A 65 -1.25 27.06 7.32
CA ILE A 65 -1.06 25.62 7.52
C ILE A 65 0.39 25.37 7.96
N ASN A 66 0.51 24.83 9.18
CA ASN A 66 1.75 24.35 9.77
C ASN A 66 1.67 22.83 9.98
N PRO A 67 2.81 22.12 10.17
CA PRO A 67 2.81 20.69 10.48
C PRO A 67 1.96 20.31 11.70
N GLU A 68 1.86 21.19 12.70
CA GLU A 68 1.01 21.00 13.90
C GLU A 68 -0.49 21.01 13.56
N VAL A 69 -0.91 21.89 12.65
CA VAL A 69 -2.31 21.99 12.19
C VAL A 69 -2.68 20.73 11.41
N LEU A 70 -1.76 20.21 10.60
CA LEU A 70 -1.99 19.00 9.82
C LEU A 70 -2.14 17.76 10.72
N ILE A 71 -1.46 17.73 11.87
CA ILE A 71 -1.61 16.65 12.85
C ILE A 71 -2.91 16.77 13.64
N SER A 72 -3.28 17.96 14.09
CA SER A 72 -4.54 18.15 14.81
C SER A 72 -5.76 17.79 13.95
N LYS A 73 -5.65 17.98 12.62
CA LYS A 73 -6.64 17.57 11.62
C LYS A 73 -6.48 16.12 11.15
N GLY A 74 -5.49 15.38 11.66
CA GLY A 74 -5.29 13.96 11.34
C GLY A 74 -4.80 13.68 9.92
N LYS A 75 -4.41 14.70 9.15
CA LYS A 75 -3.84 14.52 7.80
C LYS A 75 -2.38 14.02 7.86
N ILE A 76 -1.73 14.19 9.00
CA ILE A 76 -0.36 13.74 9.28
C ILE A 76 -0.34 12.92 10.57
N LYS A 77 0.48 11.87 10.62
CA LYS A 77 0.60 10.97 11.79
C LYS A 77 1.68 11.40 12.78
N THR A 78 2.74 12.08 12.33
CA THR A 78 3.89 12.41 13.20
C THR A 78 4.64 13.65 12.73
N LEU A 79 5.11 14.51 13.63
CA LEU A 79 5.97 15.67 13.28
C LEU A 79 7.39 15.27 12.84
N LYS A 80 7.83 14.06 13.19
CA LYS A 80 9.21 13.59 12.98
C LYS A 80 9.56 13.34 11.50
N LYS A 81 8.54 13.12 10.65
CA LYS A 81 8.74 12.83 9.22
C LYS A 81 8.42 14.06 8.39
N LYS A 82 9.19 14.25 7.32
CA LYS A 82 8.98 15.38 6.38
C LYS A 82 7.63 15.27 5.68
N VAL A 83 7.03 16.41 5.39
CA VAL A 83 5.77 16.51 4.66
C VAL A 83 6.06 16.81 3.21
N LYS A 84 5.35 16.14 2.29
CA LYS A 84 5.40 16.43 0.86
C LYS A 84 3.99 16.71 0.38
N ILE A 85 3.80 17.88 -0.21
CA ILE A 85 2.52 18.28 -0.80
C ILE A 85 2.52 17.83 -2.26
N LEU A 86 1.42 17.18 -2.69
CA LEU A 86 1.21 16.76 -4.07
C LEU A 86 0.00 17.48 -4.67
N GLY A 87 0.00 17.62 -6.00
CA GLY A 87 -0.97 18.40 -6.77
C GLY A 87 -2.27 17.68 -7.13
N THR A 88 -2.78 16.79 -6.27
CA THR A 88 -4.05 16.09 -6.52
C THR A 88 -5.18 16.91 -5.92
N GLY A 89 -6.14 17.34 -6.75
CA GLY A 89 -7.28 18.18 -6.38
C GLY A 89 -7.15 19.66 -6.74
N GLU A 90 -8.17 20.43 -6.36
CA GLU A 90 -8.27 21.87 -6.59
C GLU A 90 -8.32 22.65 -5.27
N ILE A 91 -7.78 23.87 -5.30
CA ILE A 91 -7.82 24.83 -4.19
C ILE A 91 -8.40 26.12 -4.73
N GLU A 92 -9.53 26.54 -4.18
CA GLU A 92 -10.19 27.79 -4.54
C GLU A 92 -9.73 28.96 -3.67
N THR A 93 -9.22 28.69 -2.47
CA THR A 93 -8.83 29.71 -1.49
C THR A 93 -7.31 29.85 -1.34
N PRO A 94 -6.76 31.06 -1.22
CA PRO A 94 -5.33 31.24 -1.02
C PRO A 94 -4.88 30.72 0.36
N LEU A 95 -3.89 29.82 0.36
CA LEU A 95 -3.34 29.20 1.56
C LEU A 95 -1.87 29.59 1.75
N ASN A 96 -1.48 29.86 3.00
CA ASN A 96 -0.11 30.11 3.42
C ASN A 96 0.47 28.85 4.06
N LEU A 97 1.48 28.26 3.42
CA LEU A 97 2.20 27.10 3.92
C LEU A 97 3.46 27.57 4.66
N LYS A 98 3.64 27.11 5.91
CA LYS A 98 4.90 27.30 6.64
C LYS A 98 5.52 25.93 6.95
N ALA A 99 6.83 25.84 6.74
CA ALA A 99 7.62 24.63 6.94
C ALA A 99 8.02 24.47 8.42
#